data_AF-A0A1D9P5V6-F1
#
_entry.id   AF-A0A1D9P5V6-F1
#
_cell.length_a   1.000
_cell.length_b   1.000
_cell.length_c   1.000
_cell.angle_alpha   90.00
_cell.angle_beta   90.00
_cell.angle_gamma   90.00
#
_symmetry.space_group_name_H-M   'P 1'
#
loop_
_entity.id
_entity.type
_entity.pdbx_description
1 polymer ?
#
loop_
_entity_poly.entity_id
_entity_poly.type
_entity_poly.pdbx_seq_one_letter_code
_entity_poly.pdbx_strand_id
1 'polypeptide(L)'
;MGIIDDKKYQDALNELDKFKENAIKEELSRYTEEYKKSEWFRQPVLKDAVGEKLADEYAHFYCAVQGRYSDIKHFVELFDMKAAVFGKSIYDEDLGCVRTGYKLETSVYVRFRNIAAEMIGLEQKSFDEYYEGTGVC
;
A
#
# COMPACT_ATOMS: atom_id res chain seq x y z
N MET A 1 2.57 12.64 -28.29
CA MET A 1 2.87 11.57 -27.31
C MET A 1 3.95 12.10 -26.40
N GLY A 2 3.62 12.35 -25.13
CA GLY A 2 4.60 12.82 -24.14
C GLY A 2 5.65 11.73 -23.90
N ILE A 3 6.89 12.16 -23.69
CA ILE A 3 8.00 11.27 -23.34
C ILE A 3 7.66 10.63 -21.99
N ILE A 4 7.50 9.30 -21.98
CA ILE A 4 7.38 8.54 -20.73
C ILE A 4 8.71 8.65 -20.00
N ASP A 5 8.67 9.09 -18.75
CA ASP A 5 9.86 9.20 -17.90
C ASP A 5 10.25 7.79 -17.41
N ASP A 6 11.10 7.12 -18.17
CA ASP A 6 11.56 5.74 -17.90
C ASP A 6 12.14 5.56 -16.49
N LYS A 7 12.75 6.60 -15.93
CA LYS A 7 13.31 6.55 -14.59
C LYS A 7 12.21 6.42 -13.54
N LYS A 8 11.15 7.22 -13.64
CA LYS A 8 10.03 7.19 -12.68
C LYS A 8 9.31 5.84 -12.63
N TYR A 9 9.13 5.20 -13.78
CA TYR A 9 8.53 3.87 -13.83
C TYR A 9 9.44 2.81 -13.19
N GLN A 10 10.75 2.89 -13.42
CA GLN A 10 11.70 1.98 -12.79
C GLN A 10 11.78 2.20 -11.27
N ASP A 11 11.80 3.45 -10.82
CA ASP A 11 11.81 3.80 -9.40
C ASP A 11 10.52 3.30 -8.71
N ALA A 12 9.36 3.45 -9.37
CA ALA A 12 8.09 2.91 -8.87
C ALA A 12 8.10 1.37 -8.74
N LEU A 13 8.62 0.64 -9.75
CA LEU A 13 8.76 -0.81 -9.67
C LEU A 13 9.68 -1.22 -8.52
N ASN A 14 10.82 -0.55 -8.36
CA ASN A 14 11.76 -0.81 -7.28
C ASN A 14 11.12 -0.63 -5.90
N GLU A 15 10.32 0.43 -5.71
CA GLU A 15 9.58 0.66 -4.45
C GLU A 15 8.50 -0.39 -4.21
N LEU A 16 7.79 -0.83 -5.25
CA LEU A 16 6.80 -1.90 -5.16
C LEU A 16 7.43 -3.26 -4.84
N ASP A 17 8.59 -3.57 -5.41
CA ASP A 17 9.34 -4.79 -5.10
C ASP A 17 9.83 -4.77 -3.64
N LYS A 18 10.42 -3.65 -3.19
CA LYS A 18 10.81 -3.46 -1.78
C LYS A 18 9.63 -3.62 -0.83
N PHE A 19 8.46 -3.08 -1.17
CA PHE A 19 7.26 -3.25 -0.35
C PHE A 19 6.90 -4.73 -0.20
N LYS A 20 6.81 -5.45 -1.33
CA LYS A 20 6.45 -6.88 -1.35
C LYS A 20 7.45 -7.73 -0.55
N GLU A 21 8.75 -7.51 -0.77
CA GLU A 21 9.81 -8.24 -0.06
C GLU A 21 9.76 -7.99 1.44
N ASN A 22 9.58 -6.74 1.86
CA ASN A 22 9.51 -6.39 3.28
C ASN A 22 8.26 -6.98 3.95
N ALA A 23 7.09 -6.92 3.30
CA ALA A 23 5.86 -7.50 3.83
C ALA A 23 5.98 -9.01 4.02
N ILE A 24 6.51 -9.72 3.01
CA ILE A 24 6.74 -11.17 3.09
C ILE A 24 7.77 -11.51 4.17
N LYS A 25 8.84 -10.71 4.29
CA LYS A 25 9.87 -10.90 5.31
C LYS A 25 9.33 -10.70 6.73
N GLU A 26 8.49 -9.68 6.93
CA GLU A 26 7.84 -9.43 8.22
C GLU A 26 6.91 -10.59 8.58
N GLU A 27 6.08 -11.06 7.64
CA GLU A 27 5.22 -12.22 7.85
C GLU A 27 6.04 -13.49 8.15
N LEU A 28 7.13 -13.72 7.41
CA LEU A 28 8.05 -14.81 7.65
C LEU A 28 8.67 -14.77 9.06
N SER A 29 8.91 -13.57 9.60
CA SER A 29 9.51 -13.37 10.92
C SER A 29 8.59 -13.76 12.07
N ARG A 30 7.27 -13.81 11.84
CA ARG A 30 6.27 -14.20 12.85
C ARG A 30 6.26 -15.71 13.10
N TYR A 31 6.76 -16.50 12.16
CA TYR A 31 6.87 -17.94 12.32
C TYR A 31 8.11 -18.33 13.14
N THR A 32 7.90 -19.28 14.05
CA THR A 32 8.98 -19.87 14.84
C THR A 32 9.95 -20.68 13.97
N GLU A 33 11.20 -20.79 14.40
CA GLU A 33 12.21 -21.60 13.69
C GLU A 33 11.87 -23.09 13.67
N GLU A 34 11.13 -23.57 14.67
CA GLU A 34 10.62 -24.94 14.71
C GLU A 34 9.56 -25.16 13.62
N TYR A 35 8.60 -24.24 13.50
CA TYR A 35 7.57 -24.32 12.47
C TYR A 35 8.17 -24.27 11.07
N LYS A 36 9.14 -23.38 10.82
CA LYS A 36 9.86 -23.26 9.54
C LYS A 36 10.56 -24.54 9.09
N LYS A 37 10.87 -25.46 10.01
CA LYS A 37 11.49 -26.76 9.71
C LYS A 37 10.48 -27.90 9.55
N SER A 38 9.20 -27.65 9.79
CA SER A 38 8.14 -28.66 9.69
C SER A 38 7.74 -28.93 8.23
N GLU A 39 7.17 -30.11 7.97
CA GLU A 39 6.62 -30.48 6.65
C GLU A 39 5.41 -29.63 6.22
N TRP A 40 4.77 -28.96 7.19
CA TRP A 40 3.59 -28.11 6.97
C TRP A 40 3.97 -26.67 6.60
N PHE A 41 5.25 -26.32 6.68
CA PHE A 41 5.71 -24.98 6.36
C PHE A 41 5.73 -24.74 4.86
N ARG A 42 5.10 -23.65 4.45
CA ARG A 42 5.28 -23.03 3.14
C ARG A 42 5.78 -21.61 3.33
N GLN A 43 6.60 -21.14 2.39
CA GLN A 43 6.98 -19.72 2.38
C GLN A 43 5.71 -18.85 2.23
N PRO A 44 5.59 -17.78 3.03
CA PRO A 44 4.46 -16.87 2.90
C PRO A 44 4.54 -16.12 1.57
N VAL A 45 3.37 -15.86 0.99
CA VAL A 45 3.20 -14.99 -0.16
C VAL A 45 2.64 -13.65 0.28
N LEU A 46 2.59 -12.68 -0.63
CA LEU A 46 2.04 -11.35 -0.32
C LEU A 46 0.60 -11.42 0.23
N LYS A 47 -0.23 -12.35 -0.29
CA LYS A 47 -1.59 -12.59 0.23
C LYS A 47 -1.61 -12.96 1.72
N ASP A 48 -0.62 -13.70 2.19
CA ASP A 48 -0.51 -14.07 3.61
C ASP A 48 -0.10 -12.85 4.46
N ALA A 49 0.74 -11.97 3.91
CA ALA A 49 1.29 -10.82 4.62
C ALA A 49 0.31 -9.64 4.76
N VAL A 50 -0.48 -9.35 3.72
CA VAL A 50 -1.35 -8.15 3.68
C VAL A 50 -2.83 -8.46 3.42
N GLY A 51 -3.19 -9.73 3.27
CA GLY A 51 -4.53 -10.16 2.90
C GLY A 51 -4.78 -10.13 1.39
N GLU A 52 -5.79 -10.89 0.95
CA GLU A 52 -6.09 -11.12 -0.46
C GLU A 52 -6.40 -9.83 -1.22
N LYS A 53 -7.26 -8.97 -0.67
CA LYS A 53 -7.71 -7.75 -1.33
C LYS A 53 -6.56 -6.78 -1.64
N LEU A 54 -5.69 -6.51 -0.65
CA LEU A 54 -4.54 -5.64 -0.84
C LEU A 54 -3.52 -6.24 -1.82
N ALA A 55 -3.32 -7.56 -1.76
CA ALA A 55 -2.41 -8.24 -2.69
C ALA A 55 -2.91 -8.20 -4.14
N ASP A 56 -4.23 -8.32 -4.36
CA ASP A 56 -4.82 -8.21 -5.70
C ASP A 56 -4.74 -6.77 -6.24
N GLU A 57 -4.99 -5.76 -5.40
CA GLU A 57 -4.82 -4.34 -5.77
C GLU A 57 -3.35 -3.99 -6.04
N TYR A 58 -2.41 -4.53 -5.25
CA TYR A 58 -0.98 -4.45 -5.54
C TYR A 58 -0.63 -5.05 -6.89
N ALA A 59 -1.12 -6.26 -7.20
CA ALA A 59 -0.84 -6.93 -8.47
C ALA A 59 -1.36 -6.10 -9.66
N HIS A 60 -2.56 -5.53 -9.54
CA HIS A 60 -3.12 -4.67 -10.57
C HIS A 60 -2.27 -3.42 -10.79
N PHE A 61 -1.84 -2.76 -9.72
CA PHE A 61 -0.98 -1.58 -9.82
C PHE A 61 0.41 -1.92 -10.37
N TYR A 62 1.02 -3.00 -9.92
CA TYR A 62 2.31 -3.47 -10.43
C TYR A 62 2.26 -3.74 -11.93
N CYS A 63 1.23 -4.45 -12.39
CA CYS A 63 1.03 -4.68 -13.83
C CYS A 63 0.81 -3.38 -14.60
N ALA A 64 0.10 -2.40 -14.02
CA ALA A 64 -0.11 -1.09 -14.64
C ALA A 64 1.20 -0.31 -14.81
N VAL A 65 2.06 -0.32 -13.78
CA VAL A 65 3.38 0.31 -13.84
C VAL A 65 4.28 -0.44 -14.83
N GLN A 66 4.36 -1.76 -14.74
CA GLN A 66 5.20 -2.59 -15.62
C GLN A 66 4.79 -2.46 -17.10
N GLY A 67 3.49 -2.43 -17.38
CA GLY A 67 2.94 -2.26 -18.72
C GLY A 67 2.95 -0.82 -19.23
N ARG A 68 3.43 0.14 -18.43
CA ARG A 68 3.52 1.57 -18.78
C ARG A 68 2.16 2.17 -19.19
N TYR A 69 1.09 1.77 -18.51
CA TYR A 69 -0.26 2.23 -18.84
C TYR A 69 -0.44 3.71 -18.49
N SER A 70 -1.22 4.44 -19.30
CA SER A 70 -1.50 5.87 -19.09
C SER A 70 -2.42 6.16 -17.90
N ASP A 71 -3.00 5.13 -17.29
CA ASP A 71 -4.06 5.27 -16.27
C ASP A 71 -3.52 5.38 -14.83
N ILE A 72 -2.25 5.75 -14.65
CA ILE A 72 -1.64 5.96 -13.32
C ILE A 72 -2.42 6.99 -12.50
N LYS A 73 -3.08 7.96 -13.16
CA LYS A 73 -3.95 8.92 -12.49
C LYS A 73 -5.12 8.25 -11.77
N HIS A 74 -5.75 7.24 -12.37
CA HIS A 74 -6.83 6.51 -11.72
C HIS A 74 -6.35 5.78 -10.46
N PHE A 75 -5.11 5.26 -10.46
CA PHE A 75 -4.52 4.66 -9.26
C PHE A 75 -4.30 5.68 -8.14
N VAL A 76 -3.92 6.92 -8.45
CA VAL A 76 -3.85 7.98 -7.44
C VAL A 76 -5.22 8.17 -6.79
N GLU A 77 -6.27 8.38 -7.58
CA GLU A 77 -7.64 8.61 -7.08
C GLU A 77 -8.18 7.41 -6.30
N LEU A 78 -7.96 6.19 -6.81
CA LEU A 78 -8.37 4.95 -6.16
C LEU A 78 -7.73 4.80 -4.77
N PHE A 79 -6.41 4.97 -4.69
CA PHE A 79 -5.70 4.78 -3.43
C PHE A 79 -5.95 5.91 -2.43
N ASP A 80 -6.15 7.15 -2.90
CA ASP A 80 -6.57 8.29 -2.07
C ASP A 80 -7.93 7.98 -1.39
N MET A 81 -8.91 7.53 -2.17
CA MET A 81 -10.22 7.13 -1.65
C MET A 81 -10.11 5.95 -0.67
N LYS A 82 -9.29 4.94 -0.97
CA LYS A 82 -9.11 3.77 -0.08
C LYS A 82 -8.45 4.19 1.23
N ALA A 83 -7.40 5.00 1.19
CA ALA A 83 -6.76 5.54 2.37
C ALA A 83 -7.76 6.33 3.25
N ALA A 84 -8.64 7.13 2.64
CA ALA A 84 -9.69 7.84 3.36
C ALA A 84 -10.75 6.90 3.99
N VAL A 85 -11.15 5.84 3.29
CA VAL A 85 -12.12 4.86 3.81
C VAL A 85 -11.62 4.12 5.06
N PHE A 86 -10.32 3.78 5.08
CA PHE A 86 -9.67 3.14 6.23
C PHE A 86 -9.18 4.14 7.28
N GLY A 87 -9.06 5.42 6.92
CA GLY A 87 -8.73 6.52 7.82
C GLY A 87 -9.57 6.51 9.09
N LYS A 88 -8.95 6.95 10.19
CA LYS A 88 -9.59 7.04 11.50
C LYS A 88 -10.27 8.40 11.64
N SER A 89 -11.43 8.40 12.28
CA SER A 89 -12.17 9.62 12.59
C SER A 89 -12.03 9.99 14.07
N ILE A 90 -12.25 11.26 14.40
CA ILE A 90 -12.35 11.76 15.79
C ILE A 90 -13.40 10.96 16.56
N TYR A 91 -14.49 10.58 15.89
CA TYR A 91 -15.56 9.76 16.49
C TYR A 91 -15.08 8.37 16.90
N ASP A 92 -14.12 7.78 16.19
CA ASP A 92 -13.52 6.51 16.60
C ASP A 92 -12.74 6.67 17.91
N GLU A 93 -12.13 7.84 18.17
CA GLU A 93 -11.49 8.13 19.46
C GLU A 93 -12.51 8.39 20.56
N ASP A 94 -13.49 9.25 20.30
CA ASP A 94 -14.51 9.61 21.28
C ASP A 94 -15.36 8.41 21.71
N LEU A 95 -15.61 7.47 20.81
CA LEU A 95 -16.36 6.24 21.07
C LEU A 95 -15.46 5.09 21.57
N GLY A 96 -14.14 5.28 21.63
CA GLY A 96 -13.18 4.23 21.99
C GLY A 96 -13.16 3.05 21.01
N CYS A 97 -13.53 3.27 19.75
CA CYS A 97 -13.57 2.25 18.72
C CYS A 97 -12.17 1.97 18.16
N VAL A 98 -11.70 0.72 18.28
CA VAL A 98 -10.51 0.25 17.59
C VAL A 98 -10.90 -0.24 16.20
N ARG A 99 -10.79 0.64 15.20
CA ARG A 99 -11.12 0.29 13.81
C ARG A 99 -10.01 -0.56 13.21
N THR A 100 -10.34 -1.82 12.91
CA THR A 100 -9.42 -2.75 12.24
C THR A 100 -9.02 -2.20 10.88
N GLY A 101 -7.72 -2.19 10.62
CA GLY A 101 -7.14 -1.79 9.35
C GLY A 101 -6.81 -0.30 9.19
N TYR A 102 -7.15 0.54 10.16
CA TYR A 102 -6.77 1.96 10.13
C TYR A 102 -5.26 2.16 9.94
N LYS A 103 -4.44 1.44 10.69
CA LYS A 103 -2.99 1.70 10.64
C LYS A 103 -2.34 1.02 9.44
N LEU A 104 -2.65 -0.25 9.21
CA LEU A 104 -2.01 -1.05 8.17
C LEU A 104 -2.51 -0.63 6.78
N GLU A 105 -3.80 -0.81 6.49
CA GLU A 105 -4.38 -0.56 5.17
C GLU A 105 -4.19 0.89 4.73
N THR A 106 -4.48 1.88 5.59
CA THR A 106 -4.25 3.29 5.25
C THR A 106 -2.78 3.55 4.94
N SER A 107 -1.83 3.04 5.74
CA SER A 107 -0.41 3.26 5.46
C SER A 107 0.03 2.67 4.10
N VAL A 108 -0.51 1.51 3.73
CA VAL A 108 -0.22 0.85 2.47
C VAL A 108 -0.81 1.64 1.30
N TYR A 109 -2.07 2.08 1.42
CA TYR A 109 -2.71 2.87 0.37
C TYR A 109 -2.06 4.24 0.19
N VAL A 110 -1.66 4.92 1.28
CA VAL A 110 -0.90 6.18 1.20
C VAL A 110 0.42 5.97 0.47
N ARG A 111 1.13 4.88 0.77
CA ARG A 111 2.36 4.52 0.04
C ARG A 111 2.09 4.32 -1.45
N PHE A 112 1.11 3.51 -1.83
CA PHE A 112 0.79 3.24 -3.24
C PHE A 112 0.34 4.50 -3.98
N ARG A 113 -0.49 5.32 -3.33
CA ARG A 113 -0.91 6.63 -3.83
C ARG A 113 0.29 7.52 -4.12
N ASN A 114 1.28 7.57 -3.23
CA ASN A 114 2.47 8.41 -3.41
C ASN A 114 3.40 7.91 -4.51
N ILE A 115 3.55 6.60 -4.66
CA ILE A 115 4.27 6.00 -5.81
C ILE A 115 3.59 6.44 -7.11
N ALA A 116 2.27 6.31 -7.22
CA ALA A 116 1.52 6.74 -8.40
C ALA A 116 1.60 8.26 -8.64
N ALA A 117 1.50 9.07 -7.58
CA ALA A 117 1.57 10.52 -7.65
C ALA A 117 2.92 11.02 -8.19
N GLU A 118 4.02 10.44 -7.73
CA GLU A 118 5.38 10.80 -8.15
C GLU A 118 5.59 10.57 -9.67
N MET A 119 5.06 9.46 -10.18
CA MET A 119 5.13 9.11 -11.61
C MET A 119 4.50 10.19 -12.49
N ILE A 120 3.39 10.80 -12.05
CA ILE A 120 2.67 11.84 -12.79
C ILE A 120 2.97 13.27 -12.32
N GLY A 121 3.88 13.45 -11.36
CA GLY A 121 4.31 14.76 -10.86
C GLY A 121 3.31 15.45 -9.94
N LEU A 122 2.49 14.69 -9.20
CA LEU A 122 1.62 15.21 -8.15
C LEU A 122 2.32 15.21 -6.80
N GLU A 123 1.88 16.11 -5.91
CA GLU A 123 2.38 16.20 -4.53
C GLU A 123 2.07 14.93 -3.74
N GLN A 124 3.04 14.49 -2.92
CA GLN A 124 2.87 13.38 -1.98
C GLN A 124 1.99 13.80 -0.80
N LYS A 125 1.23 12.84 -0.26
CA LYS A 125 0.41 13.03 0.94
C LYS A 125 1.00 12.27 2.11
N SER A 126 0.88 12.84 3.29
CA SER A 126 1.23 12.20 4.56
C SER A 126 0.11 11.25 5.01
N PHE A 127 0.46 10.31 5.90
CA PHE A 127 -0.54 9.45 6.55
C PHE A 127 -1.54 10.27 7.38
N ASP A 128 -1.06 11.33 8.04
CA ASP A 128 -1.84 12.17 8.95
C ASP A 128 -2.95 12.97 8.25
N GLU A 129 -2.88 13.14 6.92
CA GLU A 129 -3.95 13.73 6.11
C GLU A 129 -5.19 12.85 5.97
N TYR A 130 -5.06 11.55 6.28
CA TYR A 130 -6.18 10.59 6.29
C TYR A 130 -6.66 10.29 7.70
N TYR A 131 -6.24 11.12 8.64
CA TYR A 131 -6.76 11.17 10.00
C TYR A 131 -7.76 12.33 10.09
N GLU A 132 -9.05 12.02 10.15
CA GLU A 132 -10.04 13.00 10.55
C GLU A 132 -9.79 13.30 12.04
N GLY A 133 -9.08 14.39 12.33
CA GLY A 133 -8.80 14.83 13.71
C GLY A 133 -7.56 15.68 13.93
N THR A 134 -6.64 15.78 12.97
CA THR A 134 -5.43 16.61 13.09
C THR A 134 -5.64 18.08 12.75
N GLY A 135 -6.88 18.49 12.45
CA GLY A 135 -7.27 19.89 12.39
C GLY A 135 -6.52 20.67 11.30
N VAL A 136 -6.97 20.55 10.06
CA VAL A 136 -6.94 21.70 9.15
C VAL A 136 -8.38 21.91 8.67
N CYS A 137 -9.09 22.77 9.42
CA CYS A 137 -10.12 23.63 8.85
C CYS A 137 -9.42 24.88 8.30
#